data_AF-A0AAV1FZA7-F1
#
_entry.id   AF-A0AAV1FZA7-F1
#
_cell.length_a   1.000
_cell.length_b   1.000
_cell.length_c   1.000
_cell.angle_alpha   90.00
_cell.angle_beta   90.00
_cell.angle_gamma   90.00
#
_symmetry.space_group_name_H-M   'P 1'
#
loop_
_entity.id
_entity.type
_entity.pdbx_description
1 polymer ?
#
loop_
_entity_poly.entity_id
_entity_poly.type
_entity_poly.pdbx_seq_one_letter_code
_entity_poly.pdbx_strand_id
1 'polypeptide(L)'
;MFGGIIFEECKERFGEAKKKQPTAPRKGRREKDIEQLVRDRRKLRWNWRKATSEEKIGLKELWDELRQKLARLRRVERIRRRRKKREKERTSFLETL
;
A
#
# COMPACT_ATOMS: atom_id res chain seq x y z
N MET A 1 -35.26 -10.64 29.31
CA MET A 1 -35.66 -11.92 28.68
C MET A 1 -36.20 -11.79 27.24
N PHE A 2 -36.72 -10.64 26.80
CA PHE A 2 -37.29 -10.48 25.44
C PHE A 2 -36.26 -10.36 24.29
N GLY A 3 -35.05 -9.89 24.56
CA GLY A 3 -34.05 -9.62 23.50
C GLY A 3 -33.57 -10.86 22.74
N GLY A 4 -33.53 -12.03 23.40
CA GLY A 4 -33.13 -13.28 22.77
C GLY A 4 -34.16 -13.79 21.76
N ILE A 5 -35.46 -13.69 22.11
CA ILE A 5 -36.56 -14.11 21.25
C ILE A 5 -36.62 -13.23 19.98
N ILE A 6 -36.48 -11.91 20.14
CA ILE A 6 -36.44 -10.98 19.00
C ILE A 6 -35.23 -11.28 18.11
N PHE A 7 -34.07 -11.58 18.70
CA PHE A 7 -32.87 -11.91 17.95
C PHE A 7 -33.03 -13.22 17.15
N GLU A 8 -33.61 -14.27 17.75
CA GLU A 8 -33.86 -15.54 17.06
C GLU A 8 -34.89 -15.39 15.92
N GLU A 9 -36.03 -14.72 16.16
CA GLU A 9 -37.03 -14.45 15.11
C GLU A 9 -36.42 -13.67 13.93
N CYS A 10 -35.58 -12.66 14.22
CA CYS A 10 -34.89 -11.90 13.19
C CYS A 10 -33.83 -12.74 12.46
N LYS A 11 -33.10 -13.60 13.17
CA LYS A 11 -32.09 -14.49 12.60
C LYS A 11 -32.71 -15.55 11.70
N GLU A 12 -33.87 -16.11 12.06
CA GLU A 12 -34.58 -17.07 11.23
C GLU A 12 -35.17 -16.41 9.97
N ARG A 13 -35.79 -15.23 10.10
CA ARG A 13 -36.40 -14.53 8.97
C ARG A 13 -35.39 -13.95 7.98
N PHE A 14 -34.29 -13.39 8.49
CA PHE A 14 -33.36 -12.59 7.69
C PHE A 14 -31.97 -13.23 7.54
N GLY A 15 -31.70 -14.33 8.24
CA GLY A 15 -30.39 -14.96 8.31
C GLY A 15 -29.36 -14.15 9.11
N GLU A 16 -28.18 -14.73 9.33
CA GLU A 16 -27.05 -13.98 9.86
C GLU A 16 -26.35 -13.18 8.77
N ALA A 17 -26.21 -11.86 8.98
CA ALA A 17 -25.42 -11.03 8.10
C ALA A 17 -23.96 -11.49 8.15
N LYS A 18 -23.47 -12.09 7.06
CA LYS A 18 -22.06 -12.48 6.96
C LYS A 18 -21.21 -11.24 7.16
N LYS A 19 -20.32 -11.26 8.16
CA LYS A 19 -19.32 -10.20 8.33
C LYS A 19 -18.54 -10.09 7.02
N LYS A 20 -18.67 -8.93 6.33
CA LYS A 20 -17.88 -8.64 5.13
C LYS A 20 -16.41 -8.75 5.51
N GLN A 21 -15.70 -9.66 4.84
CA GLN A 21 -14.26 -9.76 5.03
C GLN A 21 -13.62 -8.42 4.65
N PRO A 22 -12.69 -7.88 5.46
CA PRO A 22 -12.03 -6.65 5.13
C PRO A 22 -11.27 -6.84 3.81
N THR A 23 -11.70 -6.13 2.77
CA THR A 23 -10.99 -6.11 1.48
C THR A 23 -9.63 -5.47 1.68
N ALA A 24 -8.60 -5.99 1.00
CA ALA A 24 -7.26 -5.43 1.06
C ALA A 24 -7.32 -3.91 0.76
N PRO A 25 -6.63 -3.07 1.55
CA PRO A 25 -6.66 -1.63 1.35
C PRO A 25 -6.16 -1.28 -0.05
N ARG A 26 -6.96 -0.48 -0.78
CA ARG A 26 -6.63 -0.07 -2.14
C ARG A 26 -5.34 0.75 -2.13
N LYS A 27 -4.38 0.32 -2.96
CA LYS A 27 -3.09 1.01 -3.09
C LYS A 27 -3.27 2.45 -3.55
N GLY A 28 -2.63 3.37 -2.85
CA GLY A 28 -2.59 4.78 -3.24
C GLY A 28 -1.75 5.00 -4.50
N ARG A 29 -1.89 6.16 -5.14
CA ARG A 29 -1.12 6.54 -6.35
C ARG A 29 0.39 6.34 -6.16
N ARG A 30 0.95 6.79 -5.04
CA ARG A 30 2.40 6.66 -4.74
C ARG A 30 2.85 5.21 -4.60
N GLU A 31 2.02 4.34 -4.05
CA GLU A 31 2.34 2.92 -3.90
C GLU A 31 2.37 2.23 -5.26
N LYS A 32 1.42 2.58 -6.15
CA LYS A 32 1.44 2.15 -7.56
C LYS A 32 2.68 2.66 -8.29
N ASP A 33 3.02 3.95 -8.12
CA ASP A 33 4.21 4.55 -8.73
C ASP A 33 5.49 3.84 -8.26
N ILE A 34 5.61 3.53 -6.96
CA ILE A 34 6.74 2.76 -6.40
C ILE A 34 6.81 1.36 -7.02
N GLU A 35 5.68 0.67 -7.16
CA GLU A 35 5.65 -0.68 -7.76
C GLU A 35 6.08 -0.66 -9.22
N GLN A 36 5.63 0.35 -9.98
CA GLN A 36 6.04 0.52 -11.36
C GLN A 36 7.55 0.74 -11.47
N LEU A 37 8.11 1.66 -10.67
CA LEU A 37 9.55 1.92 -10.66
C LEU A 37 10.38 0.68 -10.26
N VAL A 38 9.87 -0.16 -9.36
CA VAL A 38 10.53 -1.43 -9.01
C VAL A 38 10.53 -2.40 -10.19
N ARG A 39 9.42 -2.49 -10.94
CA ARG A 39 9.34 -3.31 -12.16
C ARG A 39 10.29 -2.79 -13.23
N ASP A 40 10.34 -1.48 -13.44
CA ASP A 40 11.19 -0.85 -14.44
C ASP A 40 12.68 -1.07 -14.13
N ARG A 41 13.09 -0.95 -12.86
CA ARG A 41 14.46 -1.32 -12.45
C ARG A 41 14.78 -2.79 -12.71
N ARG A 42 13.84 -3.71 -12.48
CA ARG A 42 14.06 -5.14 -12.81
C ARG A 42 14.26 -5.34 -14.31
N LYS A 43 13.48 -4.64 -15.15
CA LYS A 43 13.65 -4.67 -16.61
C LYS A 43 15.00 -4.09 -17.04
N LEU A 44 15.40 -2.94 -16.51
CA LEU A 44 16.72 -2.34 -16.76
C LEU A 44 17.86 -3.30 -16.39
N ARG A 45 17.77 -3.99 -15.25
CA ARG A 45 18.76 -4.99 -14.85
C ARG A 45 18.83 -6.16 -15.85
N TRP A 46 17.71 -6.56 -16.42
CA TRP A 46 17.67 -7.60 -17.44
C TRP A 46 18.29 -7.10 -18.76
N ASN A 47 17.94 -5.89 -19.20
CA ASN A 47 18.54 -5.25 -20.38
C ASN A 47 20.05 -5.11 -20.23
N TRP A 48 20.53 -4.71 -19.05
CA TRP A 48 21.96 -4.57 -18.75
C TRP A 48 22.78 -5.83 -19.03
N ARG A 49 22.21 -7.01 -18.81
CA ARG A 49 22.89 -8.30 -19.06
C ARG A 49 23.14 -8.55 -20.55
N LYS A 50 22.33 -7.96 -21.42
CA LYS A 50 22.40 -8.13 -22.88
C LYS A 50 23.03 -6.93 -23.61
N ALA A 51 23.20 -5.82 -22.90
CA ALA A 51 23.66 -4.56 -23.47
C ALA A 51 25.14 -4.57 -23.82
N THR A 52 25.45 -3.92 -24.93
CA THR A 52 26.80 -3.52 -25.33
C THR A 52 27.38 -2.48 -24.37
N SER A 53 28.69 -2.22 -24.47
CA SER A 53 29.37 -1.24 -23.61
C SER A 53 28.82 0.17 -23.75
N GLU A 54 28.41 0.55 -24.96
CA GLU A 54 27.83 1.86 -25.27
C GLU A 54 26.42 1.99 -24.66
N GLU A 55 25.56 0.97 -24.85
CA GLU A 55 24.21 0.95 -24.27
C GLU A 55 24.21 0.97 -22.74
N LYS A 56 25.24 0.37 -22.11
CA LYS A 56 25.39 0.39 -20.65
C LYS A 56 25.53 1.79 -20.08
N ILE A 57 26.07 2.75 -20.83
CA ILE A 57 26.16 4.15 -20.37
C ILE A 57 24.75 4.72 -20.20
N GLY A 58 23.91 4.65 -21.24
CA GLY A 58 22.52 5.13 -21.17
C GLY A 58 21.67 4.34 -20.16
N LEU A 59 21.86 3.02 -20.05
CA LEU A 59 21.16 2.23 -19.04
C LEU A 59 21.54 2.62 -17.60
N LYS A 60 22.77 3.11 -17.38
CA LYS A 60 23.24 3.57 -16.08
C LYS A 60 22.57 4.88 -15.69
N GLU A 61 22.46 5.81 -16.63
CA GLU A 61 21.75 7.08 -16.43
C GLU A 61 20.29 6.83 -16.05
N LEU A 62 19.58 6.01 -16.84
CA LEU A 62 18.20 5.59 -16.56
C LEU A 62 18.08 4.91 -15.19
N TRP A 63 19.04 4.08 -14.83
CA TRP A 63 19.05 3.41 -13.53
C TRP A 63 19.15 4.40 -12.37
N ASP A 64 20.03 5.39 -12.49
CA ASP A 64 20.25 6.39 -11.46
C ASP A 64 19.05 7.32 -11.30
N GLU A 65 18.39 7.72 -12.39
CA GLU A 65 17.13 8.45 -12.35
C GLU A 65 16.02 7.66 -11.62
N LEU A 66 15.82 6.40 -12.00
CA LEU A 66 14.83 5.54 -11.33
C LEU A 66 15.17 5.34 -9.85
N ARG A 67 16.46 5.20 -9.51
CA ARG A 67 16.93 5.06 -8.13
C ARG A 67 16.59 6.31 -7.31
N GLN A 68 16.89 7.50 -7.83
CA GLN A 68 16.59 8.77 -7.16
C GLN A 68 15.08 8.97 -6.98
N LYS A 69 14.29 8.74 -8.04
CA LYS A 69 12.82 8.84 -8.00
C LYS A 69 12.21 7.88 -6.99
N LEU A 70 12.67 6.62 -6.97
CA LEU A 70 12.21 5.62 -6.02
C LEU A 70 12.54 6.01 -4.57
N ALA A 71 13.76 6.51 -4.31
CA ALA A 71 14.18 6.95 -3.00
C ALA A 71 13.31 8.12 -2.49
N ARG A 72 13.04 9.11 -3.36
CA ARG A 72 12.16 10.24 -3.07
C ARG A 72 10.75 9.79 -2.70
N LEU A 73 10.13 8.93 -3.52
CA LEU A 73 8.77 8.45 -3.26
C LEU A 73 8.68 7.63 -1.96
N ARG A 74 9.65 6.75 -1.72
CA ARG A 74 9.71 5.97 -0.46
C ARG A 74 9.85 6.86 0.76
N ARG A 75 10.65 7.94 0.67
CA ARG A 75 10.79 8.92 1.77
C ARG A 75 9.46 9.62 2.06
N VAL A 76 8.78 10.11 1.03
CA VAL A 76 7.47 10.77 1.16
C VAL A 76 6.43 9.83 1.76
N GLU A 77 6.36 8.58 1.28
CA GLU A 77 5.41 7.61 1.79
C GLU A 77 5.71 7.21 3.24
N ARG A 78 6.99 7.09 3.61
CA ARG A 78 7.41 6.89 5.00
C ARG A 78 6.94 8.04 5.90
N ILE A 79 7.10 9.29 5.47
CA ILE A 79 6.65 10.46 6.22
C ILE A 79 5.12 10.43 6.40
N ARG A 80 4.37 10.14 5.33
CA ARG A 80 2.90 10.01 5.38
C ARG A 80 2.47 8.96 6.39
N ARG A 81 3.05 7.75 6.32
CA ARG A 81 2.74 6.64 7.24
C ARG A 81 3.06 7.00 8.69
N ARG A 82 4.19 7.67 8.94
CA ARG A 82 4.54 8.18 10.28
C ARG A 82 3.53 9.20 10.80
N ARG A 83 3.11 10.16 9.97
CA ARG A 83 2.07 11.15 10.35
C ARG A 83 0.75 10.47 10.70
N LYS A 84 0.28 9.57 9.82
CA LYS A 84 -0.96 8.80 10.04
C LYS A 84 -0.90 7.97 11.33
N LYS A 85 0.26 7.37 11.64
CA LYS A 85 0.46 6.61 12.89
C LYS A 85 0.33 7.53 14.11
N ARG A 86 1.01 8.68 14.13
CA ARG A 86 0.93 9.66 15.23
C ARG A 86 -0.49 10.21 15.42
N GLU A 87 -1.19 10.48 14.32
CA GLU A 87 -2.58 10.94 14.37
C GLU A 87 -3.47 9.87 15.00
N LYS A 88 -3.33 8.61 14.59
CA LYS A 88 -4.06 7.49 15.20
C LYS A 88 -3.76 7.32 16.69
N GLU A 89 -2.49 7.47 17.09
CA GLU A 89 -2.09 7.41 18.51
C GLU A 89 -2.72 8.55 19.32
N ARG A 90 -2.82 9.75 18.74
CA ARG A 90 -3.49 10.90 19.38
C ARG A 90 -4.99 10.68 19.51
N THR A 91 -5.66 10.23 18.46
CA THR A 91 -7.11 9.96 18.52
C THR A 91 -7.41 8.84 19.50
N SER A 92 -6.61 7.76 19.51
CA SER A 92 -6.83 6.67 20.48
C SER A 92 -6.66 7.15 21.92
N PHE A 93 -5.66 8.00 22.20
CA PHE A 93 -5.46 8.56 23.54
C PHE A 93 -6.64 9.42 23.99
N LEU A 94 -7.17 10.26 23.09
CA LEU A 94 -8.34 11.10 23.38
C LEU A 94 -9.64 10.29 23.53
N GLU A 95 -9.78 9.16 22.84
CA GLU A 95 -10.93 8.24 22.97
C GLU A 95 -10.89 7.40 24.26
N THR A 96 -9.75 7.35 24.97
CA THR A 96 -9.62 6.60 26.23
C THR A 96 -9.83 7.45 27.49
N LEU A 97 -10.04 8.75 27.35
CA LEU A 97 -10.38 9.70 28.43
C LEU A 97 -11.90 9.92 28.47
#